data_AF-A0A9X6B368-F1
#
_entry.id   AF-A0A9X6B368-F1
#
_cell.length_a   1.000
_cell.length_b   1.000
_cell.length_c   1.000
_cell.angle_alpha   90.00
_cell.angle_beta   90.00
_cell.angle_gamma   90.00
#
_symmetry.space_group_name_H-M   'P 1'
#
loop_
_entity.id
_entity.type
_entity.pdbx_description
1 polymer ?
#
loop_
_entity_poly.entity_id
_entity_poly.type
_entity_poly.pdbx_seq_one_letter_code
_entity_poly.pdbx_strand_id
1 'polypeptide(L)'
;MVAGKQLLLEELSSDLQRKLNDLKKKGEIVCVQGVKKKNSKYMCQRCGNVDRRLFASFLCKRCSKVCTYCRKCITMGRVSECTVLVRGIAERKREKNSNLLQWNGTLSTGQNLAAQGVIEAIKQKESFFIWAV
;
A
#
# COMPACT_ATOMS: atom_id res chain seq x y z
N MET A 1 -6.34 -10.19 -10.71
CA MET A 1 -5.73 -10.89 -9.57
C MET A 1 -5.54 -9.89 -8.43
N VAL A 2 -6.20 -10.11 -7.28
CA VAL A 2 -6.19 -9.20 -6.10
C VAL A 2 -5.17 -9.59 -5.03
N ALA A 3 -4.51 -10.73 -5.19
CA ALA A 3 -3.53 -11.27 -4.23
C ALA A 3 -2.39 -10.26 -3.96
N GLY A 4 -2.15 -10.00 -2.67
CA GLY A 4 -1.14 -9.05 -2.17
C GLY A 4 -1.56 -7.58 -2.29
N LYS A 5 -2.76 -7.28 -2.80
CA LYS A 5 -3.27 -5.91 -2.94
C LYS A 5 -4.33 -5.62 -1.89
N GLN A 6 -4.45 -4.34 -1.53
CA GLN A 6 -5.56 -3.82 -0.76
C GLN A 6 -6.11 -2.58 -1.45
N LEU A 7 -7.33 -2.71 -1.98
CA LEU A 7 -7.93 -1.77 -2.91
C LEU A 7 -9.24 -1.21 -2.35
N LEU A 8 -9.59 -0.01 -2.75
CA LEU A 8 -10.95 0.50 -2.64
C LEU A 8 -11.91 -0.36 -3.48
N LEU A 9 -13.18 -0.42 -3.11
CA LEU A 9 -14.19 -1.12 -3.91
C LEU A 9 -14.25 -0.51 -5.33
N GLU A 10 -14.11 0.81 -5.41
CA GLU A 10 -14.15 1.61 -6.64
C GLU A 10 -12.90 1.42 -7.51
N GLU A 11 -11.80 0.90 -6.96
CA GLU A 11 -10.56 0.59 -7.70
C GLU A 11 -10.60 -0.82 -8.33
N LEU A 12 -11.61 -1.64 -8.03
CA LEU A 12 -11.76 -2.96 -8.63
C LEU A 12 -12.37 -2.88 -10.03
N SER A 13 -11.90 -3.73 -10.94
CA SER A 13 -12.56 -3.91 -12.23
C SER A 13 -14.00 -4.42 -12.04
N SER A 14 -14.89 -4.08 -12.98
CA SER A 14 -16.29 -4.51 -12.97
C SER A 14 -16.45 -6.03 -12.84
N ASP A 15 -15.57 -6.80 -13.50
CA ASP A 15 -15.51 -8.26 -13.37
C ASP A 15 -15.26 -8.74 -11.94
N LEU A 16 -14.32 -8.10 -11.25
CA LEU A 16 -13.99 -8.45 -9.86
C LEU A 16 -15.09 -8.01 -8.89
N GLN A 17 -15.74 -6.88 -9.15
CA GLN A 17 -16.89 -6.43 -8.35
C GLN A 17 -18.05 -7.44 -8.42
N ARG A 18 -18.36 -7.98 -9.61
CA ARG A 18 -19.41 -9.01 -9.76
C ARG A 18 -19.09 -10.30 -9.02
N LYS A 19 -17.81 -10.69 -8.98
CA LYS A 19 -17.34 -11.94 -8.35
C LYS A 19 -16.96 -11.77 -6.87
N LEU A 20 -17.18 -10.60 -6.27
CA LEU A 20 -16.70 -10.26 -4.93
C LEU A 20 -17.20 -11.25 -3.87
N ASN A 21 -18.49 -11.61 -3.94
CA ASN A 21 -19.09 -12.55 -2.99
C ASN A 21 -18.49 -13.95 -3.12
N ASP A 22 -18.24 -14.42 -4.34
CA ASP A 22 -17.64 -15.74 -4.58
C ASP A 22 -16.18 -15.77 -4.12
N LEU A 23 -15.41 -14.73 -4.43
CA LEU A 23 -14.02 -14.59 -3.95
C LEU A 23 -13.95 -14.56 -2.42
N LYS A 24 -14.91 -13.91 -1.77
CA LYS A 24 -15.01 -13.88 -0.31
C LYS A 24 -15.35 -15.26 0.25
N LYS A 25 -16.31 -15.99 -0.36
CA LYS A 25 -16.66 -17.37 0.02
C LYS A 25 -15.49 -18.35 -0.13
N LYS A 26 -14.68 -18.18 -1.18
CA LYS A 26 -13.46 -18.97 -1.41
C LYS A 26 -12.30 -18.61 -0.48
N GLY A 27 -12.44 -17.58 0.36
CA GLY A 27 -11.37 -17.12 1.24
C GLY A 27 -10.20 -16.44 0.50
N GLU A 28 -10.40 -16.01 -0.74
CA GLU A 28 -9.36 -15.33 -1.52
C GLU A 28 -9.22 -13.84 -1.16
N ILE A 29 -10.30 -13.26 -0.63
CA ILE A 29 -10.35 -11.86 -0.19
C ILE A 29 -11.03 -11.72 1.16
N VAL A 30 -10.71 -10.63 1.85
CA VAL A 30 -11.48 -10.11 2.98
C VAL A 30 -11.83 -8.65 2.76
N CYS A 31 -13.00 -8.24 3.26
CA CYS A 31 -13.42 -6.85 3.27
C CYS A 31 -13.15 -6.28 4.66
N VAL A 32 -12.37 -5.21 4.74
CA VAL A 32 -12.01 -4.56 6.00
C VAL A 32 -12.40 -3.08 5.99
N GLN A 33 -12.64 -2.55 7.18
CA GLN A 33 -12.91 -1.13 7.36
C GLN A 33 -11.68 -0.28 6.98
N GLY A 34 -11.89 0.86 6.31
CA GLY A 34 -10.82 1.74 5.86
C GLY A 34 -10.04 2.39 6.99
N VAL A 35 -10.75 3.03 7.93
CA VAL A 35 -10.18 3.60 9.16
C VAL A 35 -10.85 2.93 10.36
N LYS A 36 -10.04 2.40 11.28
CA LYS A 36 -10.52 1.85 12.56
C LYS A 36 -10.31 2.85 13.68
N LYS A 37 -11.27 2.93 14.60
CA LYS A 37 -11.16 3.67 15.86
C LYS A 37 -11.03 2.67 17.01
N LYS A 38 -9.92 2.72 17.76
CA LYS A 38 -9.69 1.90 18.97
C LYS A 38 -9.18 2.80 20.09
N ASN A 39 -9.79 2.75 21.26
CA ASN A 39 -9.41 3.56 22.44
C ASN A 39 -9.21 5.05 22.10
N SER A 40 -10.16 5.64 21.37
CA SER A 40 -10.10 7.03 20.92
C SER A 40 -8.88 7.39 20.04
N LYS A 41 -8.22 6.40 19.44
CA LYS A 41 -7.17 6.57 18.43
C LYS A 41 -7.64 6.01 17.09
N TYR A 42 -7.33 6.73 16.02
CA TYR A 42 -7.61 6.31 14.65
C TYR A 42 -6.41 5.60 14.05
N MET A 43 -6.67 4.57 13.24
CA MET A 43 -5.67 3.86 12.47
C MET A 43 -6.18 3.62 11.06
N CYS A 44 -5.44 4.08 10.06
CA CYS A 44 -5.75 3.79 8.66
C CYS A 44 -5.30 2.37 8.31
N GLN A 45 -6.23 1.51 7.91
CA GLN A 45 -5.93 0.14 7.51
C GLN A 45 -5.25 0.05 6.14
N ARG A 46 -5.24 1.14 5.33
CA ARG A 46 -4.55 1.21 4.04
C ARG A 46 -3.06 1.50 4.17
N CYS A 47 -2.71 2.63 4.77
CA CYS A 47 -1.32 3.11 4.84
C CYS A 47 -0.67 2.97 6.23
N GLY A 48 -1.40 2.45 7.22
CA GLY A 48 -0.90 2.32 8.59
C GLY A 48 -0.79 3.65 9.37
N ASN A 49 -1.28 4.78 8.84
CA ASN A 49 -1.22 6.05 9.56
C ASN A 49 -1.91 5.95 10.92
N VAL A 50 -1.23 6.44 11.96
CA VAL A 50 -1.75 6.60 13.32
C VAL A 50 -1.57 8.03 13.86
N ASP A 51 -0.91 8.92 13.09
CA ASP A 51 -0.78 10.32 13.48
C ASP A 51 -2.15 11.00 13.42
N ARG A 52 -2.61 11.44 14.59
CA ARG A 52 -3.89 12.13 14.79
C ARG A 52 -4.02 13.39 13.93
N ARG A 53 -2.92 14.11 13.69
CA ARG A 53 -2.91 15.33 12.86
C ARG A 53 -3.19 15.04 11.40
N LEU A 54 -3.02 13.78 10.96
CA LEU A 54 -3.30 13.34 9.59
C LEU A 54 -4.68 12.69 9.44
N PHE A 55 -5.55 12.84 10.44
CA PHE A 55 -6.97 12.52 10.34
C PHE A 55 -7.81 13.79 10.32
N ALA A 56 -8.96 13.74 9.65
CA ALA A 56 -9.96 14.80 9.64
C ALA A 56 -11.35 14.19 9.59
N SER A 57 -12.34 14.86 10.18
CA SER A 57 -13.74 14.41 10.22
C SER A 57 -14.62 15.34 9.40
N PHE A 58 -15.65 14.77 8.76
CA PHE A 58 -16.59 15.52 7.92
C PHE A 58 -17.96 14.84 7.92
N LEU A 59 -19.01 15.58 7.55
CA LEU A 59 -20.33 14.99 7.32
C LEU A 59 -20.30 14.17 6.03
N CYS A 60 -20.25 12.85 6.15
CA CYS A 60 -20.06 11.95 5.02
C CYS A 60 -21.37 11.67 4.29
N LYS A 61 -21.43 11.95 2.99
CA LYS A 61 -22.59 11.65 2.15
C LYS A 61 -22.84 10.16 1.92
N ARG A 62 -21.80 9.32 2.04
CA ARG A 62 -21.90 7.86 1.83
C ARG A 62 -22.62 7.16 2.99
N CYS A 63 -22.37 7.57 4.23
CA CYS A 63 -22.96 6.94 5.42
C CYS A 63 -23.86 7.88 6.24
N SER A 64 -24.04 9.12 5.79
CA SER A 64 -24.85 10.17 6.45
C SER A 64 -24.49 10.44 7.91
N LYS A 65 -23.22 10.24 8.28
CA LYS A 65 -22.68 10.44 9.64
C LYS A 65 -21.39 11.25 9.59
N VAL A 66 -20.99 11.82 10.72
CA VAL A 66 -19.63 12.36 10.87
C VAL A 66 -18.64 11.21 10.74
N CYS A 67 -17.81 11.26 9.69
CA CYS A 67 -16.88 10.20 9.34
C CYS A 67 -15.46 10.76 9.31
N THR A 68 -14.54 10.01 9.89
CA THR A 68 -13.11 10.36 9.92
C THR A 68 -12.40 9.70 8.74
N TYR A 69 -11.50 10.43 8.10
CA TYR A 69 -10.69 9.93 6.99
C TYR A 69 -9.21 10.21 7.17
N CYS A 70 -8.39 9.40 6.50
CA CYS A 70 -6.94 9.52 6.50
C CYS A 70 -6.50 10.49 5.39
N ARG A 71 -5.87 11.60 5.77
CA ARG A 71 -5.31 12.59 4.83
C ARG A 71 -4.12 12.03 4.04
N LYS A 72 -3.36 11.10 4.61
CA LYS A 72 -2.22 10.44 3.94
C LYS A 72 -2.63 9.62 2.71
N CYS A 73 -3.89 9.17 2.63
CA CYS A 73 -4.40 8.41 1.50
C CYS A 73 -5.13 9.27 0.46
N ILE A 74 -5.30 10.58 0.67
CA ILE A 74 -6.25 11.39 -0.11
C ILE A 74 -5.97 11.34 -1.62
N THR A 75 -4.69 11.41 -2.01
CA THR A 75 -4.24 11.38 -3.42
C THR A 75 -4.49 10.03 -4.09
N MET A 76 -4.52 8.95 -3.33
CA MET A 76 -4.77 7.58 -3.83
C MET A 76 -6.24 7.17 -3.67
N GLY A 77 -7.15 8.11 -3.39
CA GLY A 77 -8.53 7.82 -3.05
C GLY A 77 -8.76 7.82 -1.53
N ARG A 78 -9.72 8.64 -1.11
CA ARG A 78 -10.03 8.90 0.30
C ARG A 78 -10.42 7.61 1.03
N VAL A 79 -9.66 7.28 2.08
CA VAL A 79 -9.98 6.16 2.99
C VAL A 79 -10.60 6.70 4.27
N SER A 80 -11.87 6.40 4.49
CA SER A 80 -12.67 6.84 5.63
C SER A 80 -13.10 5.68 6.53
N GLU A 81 -13.71 5.96 7.68
CA GLU A 81 -14.28 4.93 8.56
C GLU A 81 -15.35 4.09 7.85
N CYS A 82 -16.16 4.68 6.97
CA CYS A 82 -17.18 3.94 6.22
C CYS A 82 -16.65 3.31 4.92
N THR A 83 -15.38 3.52 4.56
CA THR A 83 -14.80 2.93 3.36
C THR A 83 -14.60 1.44 3.56
N VAL A 84 -14.96 0.65 2.55
CA VAL A 84 -14.63 -0.78 2.49
C VAL A 84 -13.36 -0.95 1.66
N LEU A 85 -12.35 -1.58 2.26
CA LEU A 85 -11.14 -2.01 1.56
C LEU A 85 -11.24 -3.51 1.26
N VAL A 86 -10.98 -3.89 0.02
CA VAL A 86 -10.90 -5.27 -0.43
C VAL A 86 -9.44 -5.70 -0.40
N ARG A 87 -9.12 -6.61 0.51
CA ARG A 87 -7.77 -7.14 0.73
C ARG A 87 -7.68 -8.54 0.15
N GLY A 88 -6.80 -8.76 -0.82
CA GLY A 88 -6.47 -10.11 -1.29
C GLY A 88 -5.61 -10.85 -0.27
N ILE A 89 -6.12 -11.96 0.24
CA ILE A 89 -5.46 -12.82 1.22
C ILE A 89 -5.10 -14.20 0.65
N ALA A 90 -5.50 -14.49 -0.59
CA ALA A 90 -5.10 -15.71 -1.27
C ALA A 90 -3.57 -15.86 -1.24
N GLU A 91 -3.10 -17.00 -0.72
CA GLU A 91 -1.70 -17.37 -0.79
C GLU A 91 -1.28 -17.43 -2.25
N ARG A 92 -0.34 -16.58 -2.65
CA ARG A 92 0.38 -16.83 -3.89
C ARG A 92 1.24 -18.05 -3.65
N LYS A 93 1.09 -19.08 -4.49
CA LYS A 93 2.10 -20.14 -4.61
C LYS A 93 3.44 -19.43 -4.83
N ARG A 94 4.26 -19.39 -3.79
CA ARG A 94 5.58 -18.79 -3.85
C ARG A 94 6.39 -19.75 -4.70
N GLU A 95 6.72 -19.34 -5.92
CA GLU A 95 7.76 -20.05 -6.65
C GLU A 95 9.00 -20.03 -5.75
N LYS A 96 9.50 -21.22 -5.41
CA LYS A 96 10.74 -21.39 -4.65
C LYS A 96 11.92 -21.05 -5.57
N ASN A 97 11.96 -19.82 -6.10
CA ASN A 97 13.15 -19.30 -6.72
C ASN A 97 14.10 -18.95 -5.57
N SER A 98 15.14 -19.77 -5.39
CA SER A 98 16.17 -19.59 -4.36
C SER A 98 17.00 -18.32 -4.57
N ASN A 99 16.90 -17.68 -5.74
CA ASN A 99 17.78 -16.58 -6.17
C ASN A 99 17.02 -15.30 -6.59
N LEU A 100 15.99 -14.89 -5.85
CA LEU A 100 15.17 -13.70 -6.18
C LEU A 100 15.93 -12.36 -6.20
N LEU A 101 17.13 -12.30 -5.61
CA LEU A 101 17.97 -11.10 -5.55
C LEU A 101 19.21 -11.19 -6.46
N GLN A 102 19.21 -12.11 -7.44
CA GLN A 102 20.23 -12.07 -8.49
C GLN A 102 19.85 -11.06 -9.56
N TRP A 103 20.71 -10.06 -9.73
CA TRP A 103 20.67 -9.15 -10.86
C TRP A 103 21.84 -9.49 -11.79
N ASN A 104 21.53 -10.07 -12.94
CA ASN A 104 22.52 -10.48 -13.95
C ASN A 104 22.71 -9.41 -15.04
N GLY A 105 22.24 -8.18 -14.77
CA GLY A 105 22.43 -7.07 -15.69
C GLY A 105 23.84 -6.50 -15.61
N THR A 106 24.22 -5.73 -16.62
CA THR A 106 25.44 -4.93 -16.62
C THR A 106 25.08 -3.51 -16.25
N LEU A 107 25.83 -2.89 -15.34
CA LEU A 107 25.62 -1.50 -14.98
C LEU A 107 25.91 -0.62 -16.19
N SER A 108 25.03 0.32 -16.50
CA SER A 108 25.38 1.41 -17.42
C SER A 108 26.55 2.20 -16.86
N THR A 109 27.24 2.98 -17.70
CA THR A 109 28.36 3.82 -17.26
C THR A 109 27.98 4.71 -16.07
N GLY A 110 26.81 5.36 -16.13
CA GLY A 110 26.31 6.19 -15.03
C GLY A 110 25.96 5.40 -13.78
N GLN A 111 25.35 4.22 -13.91
CA GLN A 111 25.04 3.35 -12.79
C GLN A 111 26.33 2.83 -12.11
N ASN A 112 27.36 2.49 -12.88
CA ASN A 112 28.64 2.03 -12.35
C ASN A 112 29.37 3.16 -11.60
N LEU A 113 29.41 4.37 -12.18
CA LEU A 113 29.97 5.55 -11.51
C LEU A 113 29.27 5.82 -10.17
N ALA A 114 27.94 5.80 -10.16
CA ALA A 114 27.16 5.96 -8.93
C ALA A 114 27.44 4.84 -7.92
N ALA A 115 27.50 3.58 -8.37
CA ALA A 115 27.78 2.43 -7.51
C ALA A 115 29.16 2.53 -6.86
N GLN A 116 30.21 2.87 -7.62
CA GLN A 116 31.56 3.05 -7.08
C GLN A 116 31.62 4.23 -6.08
N GLY A 117 30.99 5.36 -6.42
CA GLY A 117 30.94 6.51 -5.51
C GLY A 117 30.27 6.20 -4.17
N VAL A 118 29.20 5.41 -4.17
CA VAL A 118 28.55 4.93 -2.94
C VAL A 118 29.49 4.04 -2.12
N ILE A 119 30.21 3.12 -2.78
CA ILE A 119 31.17 2.22 -2.11
C ILE A 119 32.26 3.03 -1.41
N GLU A 120 32.80 4.05 -2.07
CA GLU A 120 33.83 4.92 -1.51
C GLU A 120 33.32 5.77 -0.35
N ALA A 121 32.14 6.39 -0.49
CA ALA A 121 31.53 7.19 0.56
C ALA A 121 31.24 6.38 1.83
N ILE A 122 30.81 5.12 1.69
CA ILE A 122 30.64 4.20 2.83
C ILE A 122 31.98 3.94 3.52
N LYS A 123 33.05 3.66 2.75
CA LYS A 123 34.39 3.44 3.31
C LYS A 123 34.92 4.67 4.06
N GLN A 124 34.67 5.86 3.53
CA GLN A 124 35.09 7.13 4.11
C GLN A 124 34.14 7.66 5.20
N LYS A 125 32.95 7.06 5.34
CA LYS A 125 31.86 7.48 6.24
C LYS A 125 31.35 8.90 5.95
N GLU A 126 31.23 9.23 4.67
CA GLU A 126 30.80 10.54 4.20
C GLU A 126 29.39 10.49 3.58
N SER A 127 28.77 11.67 3.47
CA SER A 127 27.49 11.81 2.77
C SER A 127 27.72 11.84 1.26
N PHE A 128 26.96 11.04 0.50
CA PHE A 128 27.07 10.96 -0.95
C PHE A 128 25.70 11.12 -1.60
N PHE A 129 25.63 11.99 -2.60
CA PHE A 129 24.40 12.25 -3.35
C PHE A 129 24.37 11.43 -4.63
N ILE A 130 23.39 10.52 -4.73
CA ILE A 130 23.10 9.81 -5.96
C ILE A 130 22.04 10.59 -6.73
N TRP A 131 22.42 11.11 -7.90
CA TRP A 131 21.47 11.64 -8.86
C TRP A 131 21.16 10.59 -9.92
N ALA A 132 19.90 10.19 -10.02
CA ALA A 132 19.41 9.25 -11.02
C ALA A 132 18.16 9.85 -11.68
N VAL A 133 18.25 10.13 -12.98
CA VAL A 133 17.15 10.54 -13.87
C VAL A 133 16.94 9.54 -14.98
#